data_AF-A0A348YLZ6-F1
#
_entry.id   AF-A0A348YLZ6-F1
#
_cell.length_a   1.000
_cell.length_b   1.000
_cell.length_c   1.000
_cell.angle_alpha   90.00
_cell.angle_beta   90.00
_cell.angle_gamma   90.00
#
_symmetry.space_group_name_H-M   'P 1'
#
loop_
_entity.id
_entity.type
_entity.pdbx_description
1 polymer ?
#
loop_
_entity_poly.entity_id
_entity_poly.type
_entity_poly.pdbx_seq_one_letter_code
_entity_poly.pdbx_strand_id
1 'polypeptide(L)'
;MSANSAYQKLIADLEKAGIAEQGYQWYSFLLGLLAKGFEPGSRAANKAFSEIFNDALPLPGAVIAFLTTAGIEAKEAFDEETEDLLKFPDSTEDAAVRLSALSDLAYAVSIGLSMDEEKGRLTDISDPALFDELNTLSEISKVDSSADLMEDDLNEVIAYIKNTLLRNYKMHL
;
A
#
# COMPACT_ATOMS: atom_id res chain seq x y z
N MET A 1 -21.41 -0.29 -19.42
CA MET A 1 -20.35 0.66 -18.98
C MET A 1 -19.12 -0.20 -18.75
N SER A 2 -18.08 -0.03 -19.55
CA SER A 2 -16.85 -0.82 -19.44
C SER A 2 -16.20 -0.53 -18.10
N ALA A 3 -15.92 -1.57 -17.32
CA ALA A 3 -15.27 -1.47 -16.02
C ALA A 3 -13.92 -0.76 -16.21
N ASN A 4 -13.84 0.49 -15.76
CA ASN A 4 -12.58 1.11 -15.42
C ASN A 4 -12.27 0.54 -14.03
N SER A 5 -11.37 -0.44 -13.93
CA SER A 5 -11.09 -1.13 -12.66
C SER A 5 -10.59 -0.10 -11.62
N ALA A 6 -10.88 -0.31 -10.33
CA ALA A 6 -10.44 0.60 -9.27
C ALA A 6 -8.91 0.84 -9.30
N TYR A 7 -8.17 -0.19 -9.73
CA TYR A 7 -6.75 -0.14 -10.03
C TYR A 7 -6.40 0.86 -11.15
N GLN A 8 -7.00 0.75 -12.34
CA GLN A 8 -6.70 1.64 -13.46
C GLN A 8 -7.00 3.11 -13.12
N LYS A 9 -8.10 3.36 -12.41
CA LYS A 9 -8.41 4.71 -11.91
C LYS A 9 -7.33 5.22 -10.95
N LEU A 10 -6.90 4.40 -9.99
CA LEU A 10 -5.85 4.74 -9.04
C LEU A 10 -4.55 5.12 -9.77
N ILE A 11 -4.10 4.29 -10.72
CA ILE A 11 -2.87 4.56 -11.50
C ILE A 11 -3.00 5.88 -12.27
N ALA A 12 -4.13 6.12 -12.93
CA ALA A 12 -4.35 7.36 -13.67
C ALA A 12 -4.36 8.61 -12.76
N ASP A 13 -4.83 8.50 -11.52
CA ASP A 13 -4.86 9.61 -10.58
C ASP A 13 -3.47 9.88 -9.96
N LEU A 14 -2.66 8.84 -9.74
CA LEU A 14 -1.25 8.97 -9.35
C LEU A 14 -0.42 9.67 -10.44
N GLU A 15 -0.59 9.27 -11.70
CA GLU A 15 0.12 9.90 -12.83
C GLU A 15 -0.21 11.39 -12.93
N LYS A 16 -1.49 11.77 -12.77
CA LYS A 16 -1.91 13.19 -12.75
C LYS A 16 -1.30 13.97 -11.59
N ALA A 17 -1.05 13.32 -10.45
CA ALA A 17 -0.40 13.93 -9.30
C ALA A 17 1.12 14.10 -9.50
N GLY A 18 1.69 13.54 -10.57
CA GLY A 18 3.12 13.57 -10.88
C GLY A 18 3.89 12.32 -10.43
N ILE A 19 3.19 11.26 -10.01
CA ILE A 19 3.79 9.97 -9.65
C ILE A 19 3.64 9.02 -10.85
N ALA A 20 4.64 9.02 -11.74
CA ALA A 20 4.62 8.22 -12.96
C ALA A 20 5.26 6.83 -12.78
N GLU A 21 6.22 6.69 -11.86
CA GLU A 21 6.91 5.42 -11.61
C GLU A 21 6.45 4.84 -10.27
N GLN A 22 6.32 3.51 -10.22
CA GLN A 22 5.98 2.76 -9.00
C GLN A 22 4.69 3.25 -8.33
N GLY A 23 3.73 3.76 -9.10
CA GLY A 23 2.52 4.39 -8.56
C GLY A 23 1.76 3.50 -7.59
N TYR A 24 1.63 2.21 -7.89
CA TYR A 24 0.94 1.29 -6.99
C TYR A 24 1.69 1.07 -5.66
N GLN A 25 3.03 1.15 -5.65
CA GLN A 25 3.81 1.12 -4.42
C GLN A 25 3.51 2.32 -3.51
N TRP A 26 3.31 3.52 -4.08
CA TRP A 26 2.95 4.70 -3.29
C TRP A 26 1.61 4.52 -2.56
N TYR A 27 0.59 3.99 -3.26
CA TYR A 27 -0.70 3.70 -2.64
C TYR A 27 -0.59 2.58 -1.60
N SER A 28 0.16 1.52 -1.91
CA SER A 28 0.36 0.39 -1.00
C SER A 28 1.12 0.80 0.28
N PHE A 29 2.07 1.72 0.17
CA PHE A 29 2.74 2.31 1.33
C PHE A 29 1.78 3.16 2.17
N LEU A 30 0.89 3.92 1.53
CA LEU A 30 -0.18 4.65 2.23
C LEU A 30 -1.00 3.71 3.10
N LEU A 31 -1.43 2.55 2.56
CA LEU A 31 -2.19 1.56 3.31
C LEU A 31 -1.41 1.06 4.53
N GLY A 32 -0.11 0.77 4.37
CA GLY A 32 0.75 0.37 5.48
C GLY A 32 0.89 1.46 6.56
N LEU A 33 1.02 2.73 6.17
CA LEU A 33 1.05 3.85 7.12
C LEU A 33 -0.27 3.99 7.88
N LEU A 34 -1.41 3.93 7.19
CA LEU A 34 -2.72 4.04 7.82
C LEU A 34 -2.95 2.88 8.81
N ALA A 35 -2.60 1.66 8.42
CA ALA A 35 -2.66 0.49 9.29
C ALA A 35 -1.73 0.62 10.52
N LYS A 36 -0.72 1.49 10.46
CA LYS A 36 0.20 1.80 11.56
C LYS A 36 -0.23 2.99 12.42
N GLY A 37 -1.40 3.58 12.16
CA GLY A 37 -1.96 4.69 12.94
C GLY A 37 -1.67 6.10 12.38
N PHE A 38 -0.99 6.21 11.24
CA PHE A 38 -0.75 7.53 10.64
C PHE A 38 -2.04 8.18 10.16
N GLU A 39 -2.19 9.48 10.42
CA GLU A 39 -3.31 10.26 9.86
C GLU A 39 -3.00 10.75 8.43
N PRO A 40 -3.98 10.69 7.50
CA PRO A 40 -3.85 11.24 6.15
C PRO A 40 -3.39 12.70 6.16
N GLY A 41 -2.38 13.01 5.35
CA GLY A 41 -1.85 14.37 5.22
C GLY A 41 -1.11 14.92 6.45
N SER A 42 -0.93 14.11 7.51
CA SER A 42 -0.16 14.49 8.68
C SER A 42 1.30 14.79 8.32
N ARG A 43 1.98 15.58 9.16
CA ARG A 43 3.41 15.88 8.97
C ARG A 43 4.25 14.61 8.94
N ALA A 44 3.95 13.64 9.81
CA ALA A 44 4.66 12.37 9.87
C ALA A 44 4.42 11.53 8.62
N ALA A 45 3.18 11.44 8.13
CA ALA A 45 2.87 10.71 6.89
C ALA A 45 3.58 11.33 5.68
N ASN A 46 3.49 12.65 5.51
CA ASN A 46 4.17 13.34 4.41
C ASN A 46 5.69 13.18 4.47
N LYS A 47 6.26 13.16 5.69
CA LYS A 47 7.68 12.89 5.88
C LYS A 47 8.04 11.46 5.51
N ALA A 48 7.23 10.47 5.91
CA ALA A 48 7.43 9.07 5.54
C ALA A 48 7.52 8.89 4.02
N PHE A 49 6.59 9.50 3.26
CA PHE A 49 6.64 9.49 1.80
C PHE A 49 7.88 10.19 1.24
N SER A 50 8.26 11.33 1.82
CA SER A 50 9.45 12.06 1.40
C SER A 50 10.74 11.23 1.57
N GLU A 51 10.89 10.59 2.73
CA GLU A 51 12.07 9.77 3.07
C GLU A 51 12.16 8.50 2.20
N ILE A 52 11.04 7.86 1.88
CA ILE A 52 11.03 6.58 1.17
C ILE A 52 11.03 6.75 -0.35
N PHE A 53 10.28 7.71 -0.89
CA PHE A 53 10.03 7.80 -2.34
C PHE A 53 10.46 9.11 -3.00
N ASN A 54 11.02 10.06 -2.25
CA ASN A 54 11.37 11.37 -2.81
C ASN A 54 12.72 11.90 -2.28
N ASP A 55 13.67 11.01 -2.00
CA ASP A 55 15.05 11.35 -1.58
C ASP A 55 15.13 12.34 -0.40
N ALA A 56 14.18 12.26 0.55
CA ALA A 56 14.01 13.20 1.65
C ALA A 56 13.80 14.68 1.22
N LEU A 57 13.43 14.91 -0.04
CA LEU A 57 13.04 16.22 -0.57
C LEU A 57 11.56 16.50 -0.29
N PRO A 58 11.15 17.77 -0.16
CA PRO A 58 9.75 18.14 0.01
C PRO A 58 8.87 17.59 -1.12
N LEU A 59 7.72 17.00 -0.75
CA LEU A 59 6.75 16.51 -1.73
C LEU A 59 6.08 17.67 -2.48
N PRO A 60 5.81 17.53 -3.79
CA PRO A 60 4.99 18.49 -4.52
C PRO A 60 3.59 18.62 -3.92
N GLY A 61 3.00 19.82 -3.99
CA GLY A 61 1.65 20.07 -3.43
C GLY A 61 0.55 19.17 -4.02
N ALA A 62 0.65 18.84 -5.32
CA ALA A 62 -0.27 17.92 -5.98
C ALA A 62 -0.19 16.49 -5.40
N VAL A 63 1.02 16.02 -5.10
CA VAL A 63 1.25 14.72 -4.45
C VAL A 63 0.66 14.70 -3.05
N ILE A 64 0.89 15.75 -2.25
CA ILE A 64 0.32 15.86 -0.90
C ILE A 64 -1.22 15.83 -0.95
N ALA A 65 -1.82 16.57 -1.88
CA ALA A 65 -3.27 16.60 -2.07
C ALA A 65 -3.83 15.22 -2.44
N PHE A 66 -3.14 14.50 -3.34
CA PHE A 66 -3.50 13.13 -3.70
C PHE A 66 -3.42 12.20 -2.50
N LEU A 67 -2.28 12.16 -1.79
CA LEU A 67 -2.06 11.26 -0.64
C LEU A 67 -3.07 11.52 0.48
N THR A 68 -3.42 12.79 0.70
CA THR A 68 -4.44 13.15 1.70
C THR A 68 -5.82 12.63 1.28
N THR A 69 -6.21 12.86 0.03
CA THR A 69 -7.52 12.43 -0.49
C THR A 69 -7.64 10.91 -0.53
N ALA A 70 -6.66 10.24 -1.12
CA ALA A 70 -6.59 8.78 -1.19
C ALA A 70 -6.50 8.14 0.20
N GLY A 71 -5.86 8.83 1.16
CA GLY A 71 -5.75 8.36 2.54
C GLY A 71 -7.07 8.43 3.29
N ILE A 72 -7.87 9.49 3.07
CA ILE A 72 -9.22 9.58 3.61
C ILE A 72 -10.10 8.48 3.03
N GLU A 73 -10.10 8.29 1.70
CA GLU A 73 -10.86 7.21 1.05
C GLU A 73 -10.44 5.83 1.56
N ALA A 74 -9.13 5.59 1.73
CA ALA A 74 -8.63 4.32 2.23
C ALA A 74 -9.01 4.10 3.70
N LYS A 75 -9.03 5.15 4.52
CA LYS A 75 -9.47 5.09 5.93
C LYS A 75 -10.95 4.71 6.02
N GLU A 76 -11.81 5.32 5.20
CA GLU A 76 -13.22 4.91 5.07
C GLU A 76 -13.34 3.44 4.63
N ALA A 77 -12.53 3.01 3.66
CA ALA A 77 -12.49 1.61 3.22
C ALA A 77 -12.00 0.64 4.30
N PHE A 78 -11.08 1.06 5.17
CA PHE A 78 -10.65 0.31 6.35
C PHE A 78 -11.79 0.16 7.36
N ASP A 79 -12.49 1.25 7.66
CA ASP A 79 -13.60 1.27 8.61
C ASP A 79 -14.80 0.43 8.14
N GLU A 80 -15.06 0.41 6.83
CA GLU A 80 -16.11 -0.38 6.17
C GLU A 80 -15.66 -1.80 5.76
N GLU A 81 -14.37 -2.13 5.91
CA GLU A 81 -13.73 -3.39 5.50
C GLU A 81 -13.95 -3.78 4.02
N THR A 82 -14.05 -2.79 3.13
CA THR A 82 -14.48 -2.98 1.74
C THR A 82 -13.58 -3.92 0.93
N GLU A 83 -14.15 -4.62 -0.07
CA GLU A 83 -13.38 -5.47 -0.98
C GLU A 83 -12.34 -4.66 -1.79
N ASP A 84 -12.64 -3.41 -2.09
CA ASP A 84 -11.80 -2.52 -2.90
C ASP A 84 -10.67 -1.83 -2.13
N LEU A 85 -10.48 -2.11 -0.84
CA LEU A 85 -9.43 -1.48 0.00
C LEU A 85 -8.04 -1.48 -0.67
N LEU A 86 -7.68 -2.60 -1.31
CA LEU A 86 -6.37 -2.75 -1.93
C LEU A 86 -6.29 -2.10 -3.31
N LYS A 87 -7.43 -1.79 -3.95
CA LYS A 87 -7.53 -1.34 -5.34
C LYS A 87 -6.64 -2.19 -6.27
N PHE A 88 -6.63 -3.51 -6.04
CA PHE A 88 -5.75 -4.48 -6.70
C PHE A 88 -6.22 -4.78 -8.14
N PRO A 89 -5.32 -5.04 -9.11
CA PRO A 89 -5.71 -5.38 -10.47
C PRO A 89 -6.49 -6.71 -10.56
N ASP A 90 -7.66 -6.66 -11.18
CA ASP A 90 -8.53 -7.83 -11.39
C ASP A 90 -8.06 -8.69 -12.59
N SER A 91 -8.82 -9.74 -12.92
CA SER A 91 -8.50 -10.66 -14.02
C SER A 91 -8.58 -10.05 -15.42
N THR A 92 -8.89 -8.76 -15.57
CA THR A 92 -8.80 -8.05 -16.85
C THR A 92 -7.37 -7.58 -17.16
N GLU A 93 -6.50 -7.52 -16.16
CA GLU A 93 -5.08 -7.21 -16.31
C GLU A 93 -4.25 -8.48 -16.55
N ASP A 94 -3.12 -8.32 -17.26
CA ASP A 94 -2.20 -9.43 -17.52
C ASP A 94 -1.61 -10.00 -16.23
N ALA A 95 -1.34 -11.31 -16.21
CA ALA A 95 -0.76 -12.01 -15.06
C ALA A 95 0.52 -11.33 -14.53
N ALA A 96 1.38 -10.88 -15.42
CA ALA A 96 2.60 -10.17 -15.06
C ALA A 96 2.35 -8.84 -14.33
N VAL A 97 1.29 -8.10 -14.73
CA VAL A 97 0.88 -6.87 -14.05
C VAL A 97 0.37 -7.19 -12.65
N ARG A 98 -0.45 -8.24 -12.50
CA ARG A 98 -1.00 -8.65 -11.21
C ARG A 98 0.07 -9.17 -10.25
N LEU A 99 1.02 -9.96 -10.73
CA LEU A 99 2.16 -10.43 -9.93
C LEU A 99 3.11 -9.28 -9.55
N SER A 100 3.35 -8.33 -10.46
CA SER A 100 4.10 -7.11 -10.14
C SER A 100 3.38 -6.28 -9.08
N ALA A 101 2.06 -6.11 -9.20
CA ALA A 101 1.26 -5.40 -8.21
C ALA A 101 1.26 -6.11 -6.85
N LEU A 102 1.28 -7.45 -6.82
CA LEU A 102 1.43 -8.23 -5.59
C LEU A 102 2.79 -7.97 -4.93
N SER A 103 3.86 -7.98 -5.71
CA SER A 103 5.21 -7.65 -5.25
C SER A 103 5.27 -6.24 -4.66
N ASP A 104 4.74 -5.26 -5.39
CA ASP A 104 4.66 -3.86 -4.99
C ASP A 104 3.85 -3.67 -3.70
N LEU A 105 2.70 -4.34 -3.61
CA LEU A 105 1.83 -4.29 -2.45
C LEU A 105 2.54 -4.81 -1.21
N ALA A 106 3.11 -6.02 -1.29
CA ALA A 106 3.76 -6.66 -0.16
C ALA A 106 4.99 -5.87 0.29
N TYR A 107 5.82 -5.40 -0.65
CA TYR A 107 6.99 -4.57 -0.37
C TYR A 107 6.58 -3.29 0.36
N ALA A 108 5.69 -2.50 -0.22
CA ALA A 108 5.35 -1.18 0.29
C ALA A 108 4.57 -1.24 1.61
N VAL A 109 3.67 -2.23 1.78
CA VAL A 109 2.99 -2.47 3.06
C VAL A 109 3.99 -2.83 4.15
N SER A 110 5.00 -3.67 3.85
CA SER A 110 6.02 -4.04 4.84
C SER A 110 6.81 -2.82 5.34
N ILE A 111 7.16 -1.89 4.44
CA ILE A 111 7.83 -0.65 4.82
C ILE A 111 6.88 0.23 5.64
N GLY A 112 5.63 0.41 5.22
CA GLY A 112 4.65 1.25 5.91
C GLY A 112 4.40 0.81 7.36
N LEU A 113 4.23 -0.50 7.58
CA LEU A 113 4.06 -1.08 8.92
C LEU A 113 5.32 -0.97 9.79
N SER A 114 6.49 -0.74 9.17
CA SER A 114 7.77 -0.55 9.84
C SER A 114 8.09 0.90 10.22
N MET A 115 7.18 1.84 9.94
CA MET A 115 7.35 3.25 10.23
C MET A 115 6.96 3.61 11.67
N ASP A 116 7.66 4.60 12.23
CA ASP A 116 7.33 5.27 13.49
C ASP A 116 6.34 6.41 13.22
N GLU A 117 5.12 6.31 13.77
CA GLU A 117 4.00 7.26 13.55
C GLU A 117 4.29 8.69 14.03
N GLU A 118 5.16 8.87 15.02
CA GLU A 118 5.51 10.19 15.54
C GLU A 118 6.60 10.85 14.69
N LYS A 119 7.56 10.05 14.19
CA LYS A 119 8.78 10.54 13.56
C LYS A 119 8.75 10.48 12.04
N GLY A 120 7.85 9.71 11.45
CA GLY A 120 7.74 9.50 10.00
C GLY A 120 9.03 8.93 9.40
N ARG A 121 9.63 7.93 10.06
CA ARG A 121 10.86 7.25 9.61
C ARG A 121 10.82 5.78 10.02
N LEU A 122 11.65 4.95 9.38
CA LEU A 122 11.83 3.55 9.76
C LEU A 122 12.32 3.43 11.21
N THR A 123 11.85 2.39 11.90
CA THR A 123 12.27 2.05 13.26
C THR A 123 12.48 0.54 13.39
N ASP A 124 13.27 0.15 14.38
CA ASP A 124 13.43 -1.26 14.75
C ASP A 124 12.08 -1.83 15.21
N ILE A 125 11.79 -3.04 14.74
CA ILE A 125 10.56 -3.77 15.08
C ILE A 125 10.81 -4.62 16.31
N SER A 126 10.14 -4.26 17.41
CA SER A 126 10.25 -4.97 18.69
C SER A 126 9.08 -5.91 18.97
N ASP A 127 7.96 -5.75 18.26
CA ASP A 127 6.82 -6.66 18.35
C ASP A 127 7.08 -7.94 17.52
N PRO A 128 7.20 -9.12 18.16
CA PRO A 128 7.47 -10.37 17.46
C PRO A 128 6.37 -10.75 16.46
N ALA A 129 5.10 -10.45 16.76
CA ALA A 129 4.00 -10.80 15.87
C ALA A 129 4.08 -9.98 14.58
N LEU A 130 4.31 -8.67 14.70
CA LEU A 130 4.54 -7.81 13.56
C LEU A 130 5.80 -8.22 12.78
N PHE A 131 6.86 -8.62 13.47
CA PHE A 131 8.09 -9.08 12.82
C PHE A 131 7.87 -10.30 11.93
N ASP A 132 7.11 -11.30 12.38
CA ASP A 132 6.77 -12.49 11.58
C ASP A 132 5.91 -12.14 10.36
N GLU A 133 4.97 -11.20 10.53
CA GLU A 133 4.14 -10.68 9.43
C GLU A 133 5.01 -9.98 8.36
N LEU A 134 5.95 -9.15 8.79
CA LEU A 134 6.89 -8.44 7.91
C LEU A 134 7.81 -9.41 7.16
N ASN A 135 8.28 -10.48 7.81
CA ASN A 135 9.06 -11.51 7.14
C ASN A 135 8.24 -12.19 6.03
N THR A 136 6.98 -12.51 6.31
CA THR A 136 6.07 -13.11 5.32
C THR A 136 5.83 -12.17 4.14
N LEU A 137 5.58 -10.88 4.40
CA LEU A 137 5.44 -9.86 3.36
C LEU A 137 6.73 -9.71 2.53
N SER A 138 7.90 -9.80 3.16
CA SER A 138 9.19 -9.76 2.46
C SER A 138 9.41 -10.96 1.54
N GLU A 139 8.88 -12.14 1.87
CA GLU A 139 8.92 -13.29 0.97
C GLU A 139 7.94 -13.13 -0.20
N ILE A 140 6.72 -12.63 0.07
CA ILE A 140 5.73 -12.35 -0.99
C ILE A 140 6.26 -11.29 -1.97
N SER A 141 6.99 -10.29 -1.48
CA SER A 141 7.56 -9.22 -2.31
C SER A 141 8.68 -9.69 -3.26
N LYS A 142 9.05 -10.96 -3.23
CA LYS A 142 10.06 -11.56 -4.12
C LYS A 142 9.43 -12.43 -5.20
N VAL A 143 8.10 -12.42 -5.33
CA VAL A 143 7.38 -13.18 -6.35
C VAL A 143 7.89 -12.82 -7.76
N ASP A 144 8.12 -13.84 -8.58
CA ASP A 144 8.54 -13.66 -9.96
C ASP A 144 7.33 -13.24 -10.81
N SER A 145 7.39 -12.04 -11.39
CA SER A 145 6.32 -11.51 -12.24
C SER A 145 6.17 -12.25 -13.58
N SER A 146 7.09 -13.16 -13.90
CA SER A 146 7.02 -14.03 -15.07
C SER A 146 6.51 -15.45 -14.77
N ALA A 147 6.17 -15.75 -13.52
CA ALA A 147 5.65 -17.05 -13.12
C ALA A 147 4.22 -17.30 -13.62
N ASP A 148 3.84 -18.57 -13.70
CA ASP A 148 2.45 -18.97 -13.95
C ASP A 148 1.57 -18.55 -12.76
N LEU A 149 0.53 -17.77 -13.05
CA LEU A 149 -0.40 -17.28 -12.04
C LEU A 149 -1.50 -18.32 -11.77
N MET A 150 -1.57 -18.77 -10.52
CA MET A 150 -2.69 -19.55 -10.00
C MET A 150 -3.65 -18.61 -9.25
N GLU A 151 -4.90 -18.53 -9.70
CA GLU A 151 -5.89 -17.58 -9.14
C GLU A 151 -6.18 -17.84 -7.66
N ASP A 152 -6.30 -19.10 -7.26
CA ASP A 152 -6.60 -19.46 -5.87
C ASP A 152 -5.44 -19.03 -4.94
N ASP A 153 -4.19 -19.32 -5.33
CA ASP A 153 -2.99 -18.90 -4.58
C ASP A 153 -2.90 -17.37 -4.47
N LEU A 154 -3.16 -16.65 -5.57
CA LEU A 154 -3.16 -15.19 -5.57
C LEU A 154 -4.21 -14.64 -4.60
N ASN A 155 -5.43 -15.18 -4.64
CA ASN A 155 -6.52 -14.74 -3.77
C ASN A 155 -6.21 -15.00 -2.29
N GLU A 156 -5.59 -16.14 -1.97
CA GLU A 156 -5.15 -16.46 -0.60
C GLU A 156 -4.10 -15.46 -0.10
N VAL A 157 -3.11 -15.11 -0.94
CA VAL A 157 -2.07 -14.14 -0.56
C VAL A 157 -2.64 -12.73 -0.44
N ILE A 158 -3.51 -12.29 -1.35
CA ILE A 158 -4.19 -10.99 -1.26
C ILE A 158 -5.02 -10.92 0.03
N ALA A 159 -5.75 -11.99 0.37
CA ALA A 159 -6.52 -12.06 1.61
C ALA A 159 -5.61 -12.00 2.84
N TYR A 160 -4.45 -12.65 2.82
CA TYR A 160 -3.45 -12.54 3.89
C TYR A 160 -2.98 -11.09 4.10
N ILE A 161 -2.63 -10.37 3.03
CA ILE A 161 -2.18 -8.97 3.11
C ILE A 161 -3.32 -8.08 3.62
N LYS A 162 -4.55 -8.23 3.09
CA LYS A 162 -5.72 -7.49 3.55
C LYS A 162 -5.97 -7.70 5.04
N ASN A 163 -5.95 -8.96 5.50
CA ASN A 163 -6.17 -9.28 6.91
C ASN A 163 -5.06 -8.71 7.81
N THR A 164 -3.82 -8.68 7.32
CA THR A 164 -2.69 -8.06 8.03
C THR A 164 -2.89 -6.56 8.21
N LEU A 165 -3.28 -5.86 7.15
CA LEU A 165 -3.61 -4.44 7.20
C LEU A 165 -4.78 -4.15 8.16
N LEU A 166 -5.89 -4.90 8.03
CA LEU A 166 -7.08 -4.73 8.88
C LEU A 166 -6.78 -4.98 10.37
N ARG A 167 -6.00 -6.03 10.68
CA ARG A 167 -5.61 -6.34 12.06
C ARG A 167 -4.80 -5.22 12.68
N ASN A 168 -3.77 -4.73 11.98
CA ASN A 168 -2.91 -3.66 12.47
C ASN A 168 -3.72 -2.35 12.61
N TYR A 169 -4.54 -1.99 11.62
CA TYR A 169 -5.39 -0.79 11.68
C TYR A 169 -6.29 -0.78 12.93
N LYS A 170 -6.96 -1.91 13.24
CA LYS A 170 -7.84 -2.06 14.41
C LYS A 170 -7.14 -1.91 15.76
N MET A 171 -5.80 -2.01 15.83
CA MET A 171 -5.06 -1.79 17.07
C MET A 171 -4.96 -0.30 17.44
N HIS A 172 -5.29 0.59 16.50
CA HIS A 172 -5.18 2.04 16.65
C HIS A 172 -6.54 2.76 16.72
N LEU A 173 -7.65 2.01 16.76
CA LEU A 173 -9.02 2.51 16.99
C LEU A 173 -9.37 2.50 18.48
#